data_AF-F3LE12-F1
#
_entry.id   AF-F3LE12-F1
#
_cell.length_a   1.000
_cell.length_b   1.000
_cell.length_c   1.000
_cell.angle_alpha   90.00
_cell.angle_beta   90.00
_cell.angle_gamma   90.00
#
_symmetry.space_group_name_H-M   'P 1'
#
loop_
_entity.id
_entity.type
_entity.pdbx_description
1 polymer ?
#
loop_
_entity_poly.entity_id
_entity_poly.type
_entity_poly.pdbx_seq_one_letter_code
_entity_poly.pdbx_strand_id
1 'polypeptide(L)'
;MKKAINPLVWANVCWSLSLWLLCLTAVWIALAQQSFFYEQWYQLLDIDKTINEYAPLNRFERENFVETNSEEHARLFTAITQAVHQQGNGLSAIEYSASDGKVVTLLTKDEVIHLQDVANLIATATIVMKVVAMIFIFSSLLMRYKEIAITPLKLQWVYAGGLMAVLLVLSLAVGVESLFYWLHTIVFPDNHQWFFYYEDSLMSTLMQAPNIFLPIGVVWIIGVFCLWSIAVVMSRRI
;
A
#
# COMPACT_ATOMS: atom_id res chain seq x y z
N MET A 1 35.72 -21.16 -18.51
CA MET A 1 35.96 -20.07 -17.54
C MET A 1 34.70 -19.23 -17.45
N LYS A 2 33.99 -19.22 -16.31
CA LYS A 2 32.81 -18.34 -16.11
C LYS A 2 33.31 -16.90 -16.15
N LYS A 3 32.82 -16.07 -17.10
CA LYS A 3 33.06 -14.62 -17.06
C LYS A 3 32.50 -14.13 -15.72
N ALA A 4 33.38 -13.82 -14.77
CA ALA A 4 32.97 -13.17 -13.54
C ALA A 4 32.25 -11.88 -13.94
N ILE A 5 30.98 -11.76 -13.55
CA ILE A 5 30.19 -10.58 -13.86
C ILE A 5 30.90 -9.37 -13.23
N ASN A 6 31.08 -8.32 -14.03
CA ASN A 6 31.85 -7.15 -13.65
C ASN A 6 31.26 -6.51 -12.36
N PRO A 7 32.04 -6.32 -11.29
CA PRO A 7 31.57 -5.72 -10.04
C PRO A 7 30.96 -4.32 -10.24
N LEU A 8 31.32 -3.61 -11.30
CA LEU A 8 30.73 -2.32 -11.71
C LEU A 8 29.24 -2.41 -12.05
N VAL A 9 28.81 -3.53 -12.64
CA VAL A 9 27.40 -3.78 -13.00
C VAL A 9 26.58 -4.06 -11.76
N TRP A 10 27.12 -4.87 -10.83
CA TRP A 10 26.44 -5.21 -9.59
C TRP A 10 26.24 -4.00 -8.68
N ALA A 11 27.23 -3.11 -8.57
CA ALA A 11 27.09 -1.88 -7.80
C ALA A 11 25.92 -1.02 -8.32
N ASN A 12 25.82 -0.85 -9.65
CA ASN A 12 24.72 -0.13 -10.28
C ASN A 12 23.36 -0.82 -10.06
N VAL A 13 23.29 -2.14 -10.20
CA VAL A 13 22.03 -2.90 -9.99
C VAL A 13 21.56 -2.77 -8.54
N CYS A 14 22.45 -3.00 -7.57
CA CYS A 14 22.13 -2.86 -6.15
C CYS A 14 21.69 -1.44 -5.82
N TRP A 15 22.40 -0.43 -6.35
CA TRP A 15 22.06 0.97 -6.13
C TRP A 15 20.69 1.33 -6.73
N SER A 16 20.45 1.00 -8.00
CA SER A 16 19.19 1.34 -8.69
C SER A 16 17.99 0.62 -8.07
N LEU A 17 18.11 -0.67 -7.74
CA LEU A 17 17.02 -1.43 -7.15
C LEU A 17 16.72 -0.94 -5.73
N SER A 18 17.74 -0.72 -4.90
CA SER A 18 17.55 -0.21 -3.54
C SER A 18 16.96 1.19 -3.53
N LEU A 19 17.39 2.08 -4.43
CA LEU A 19 16.79 3.40 -4.60
C LEU A 19 15.31 3.30 -4.98
N TRP A 20 14.97 2.43 -5.92
CA TRP A 20 13.59 2.25 -6.36
C TRP A 20 12.69 1.77 -5.22
N LEU A 21 13.14 0.77 -4.44
CA LEU A 21 12.43 0.28 -3.27
C LEU A 21 12.29 1.36 -2.18
N LEU A 22 13.32 2.18 -1.96
CA LEU A 22 13.24 3.31 -1.01
C LEU A 22 12.24 4.37 -1.47
N CYS A 23 12.19 4.68 -2.76
CA CYS A 23 11.16 5.57 -3.31
C CYS A 23 9.76 4.96 -3.17
N LEU A 24 9.61 3.65 -3.37
CA LEU A 24 8.36 2.92 -3.12
C LEU A 24 7.89 3.09 -1.68
N THR A 25 8.76 2.88 -0.70
CA THR A 25 8.44 3.10 0.72
C THR A 25 8.16 4.56 1.04
N ALA A 26 8.94 5.50 0.51
CA ALA A 26 8.76 6.92 0.77
C ALA A 26 7.40 7.44 0.29
N VAL A 27 6.99 7.04 -0.92
CA VAL A 27 5.68 7.42 -1.46
C VAL A 27 4.55 6.72 -0.70
N TRP A 28 4.71 5.45 -0.30
CA TRP A 28 3.73 4.77 0.54
C TRP A 28 3.48 5.52 1.85
N ILE A 29 4.56 5.90 2.56
CA ILE A 29 4.46 6.66 3.81
C ILE A 29 3.78 8.02 3.58
N ALA A 30 4.14 8.72 2.51
CA ALA A 30 3.52 9.99 2.17
C ALA A 30 2.01 9.85 1.89
N LEU A 31 1.60 8.79 1.17
CA LEU A 31 0.20 8.50 0.95
C LEU A 31 -0.53 8.13 2.24
N ALA A 32 0.06 7.29 3.08
CA ALA A 32 -0.52 6.89 4.37
C ALA A 32 -0.74 8.09 5.30
N GLN A 33 0.17 9.07 5.31
CA GLN A 33 0.01 10.32 6.07
C GLN A 33 -1.19 11.18 5.61
N GLN A 34 -1.64 10.98 4.37
CA GLN A 34 -2.80 11.65 3.78
C GLN A 34 -4.00 10.70 3.68
N SER A 35 -4.01 9.61 4.45
CA SER A 35 -5.05 8.57 4.39
C SER A 35 -5.33 8.11 2.95
N PHE A 36 -4.28 7.96 2.15
CA PHE A 36 -4.32 7.56 0.74
C PHE A 36 -5.24 8.41 -0.16
N PHE A 37 -5.50 9.67 0.22
CA PHE A 37 -6.46 10.53 -0.47
C PHE A 37 -7.88 9.93 -0.49
N TYR A 38 -8.28 9.29 0.61
CA TYR A 38 -9.56 8.59 0.74
C TYR A 38 -10.76 9.46 0.38
N GLU A 39 -10.80 10.73 0.80
CA GLU A 39 -11.92 11.64 0.49
C GLU A 39 -12.11 11.84 -1.02
N GLN A 40 -11.03 11.87 -1.80
CA GLN A 40 -11.10 11.99 -3.26
C GLN A 40 -11.65 10.71 -3.88
N TRP A 41 -11.22 9.55 -3.40
CA TRP A 41 -11.74 8.26 -3.87
C TRP A 41 -13.17 8.01 -3.42
N TYR A 42 -13.56 8.49 -2.25
CA TYR A 42 -14.91 8.41 -1.73
C TYR A 42 -15.93 8.97 -2.72
N GLN A 43 -15.62 10.14 -3.29
CA GLN A 43 -16.47 10.78 -4.31
C GLN A 43 -16.35 10.10 -5.68
N LEU A 44 -15.14 9.75 -6.11
CA LEU A 44 -14.90 9.18 -7.45
C LEU A 44 -15.44 7.76 -7.62
N LEU A 45 -15.49 6.98 -6.53
CA LEU A 45 -15.95 5.60 -6.53
C LEU A 45 -17.39 5.45 -6.04
N ASP A 46 -18.08 6.57 -5.75
CA ASP A 46 -19.42 6.57 -5.16
C ASP A 46 -19.51 5.66 -3.90
N ILE A 47 -18.53 5.77 -2.99
CA ILE A 47 -18.48 4.92 -1.77
C ILE A 47 -19.73 5.15 -0.90
N ASP A 48 -20.30 6.35 -0.93
CA ASP A 48 -21.58 6.66 -0.30
C ASP A 48 -22.71 5.73 -0.80
N LYS A 49 -22.76 5.41 -2.10
CA LYS A 49 -23.75 4.48 -2.64
C LYS A 49 -23.54 3.07 -2.11
N THR A 50 -22.29 2.61 -2.05
CA THR A 50 -21.96 1.30 -1.46
C THR A 50 -22.38 1.24 0.02
N ILE A 51 -22.11 2.28 0.79
CA ILE A 51 -22.53 2.35 2.20
C ILE A 51 -24.06 2.34 2.30
N ASN A 52 -24.76 3.15 1.50
CA ASN A 52 -26.23 3.21 1.48
C ASN A 52 -26.88 1.88 1.09
N GLU A 53 -26.22 1.08 0.25
CA GLU A 53 -26.72 -0.23 -0.19
C GLU A 53 -26.44 -1.33 0.85
N TYR A 54 -25.21 -1.42 1.36
CA TYR A 54 -24.77 -2.58 2.14
C TYR A 54 -24.74 -2.37 3.65
N ALA A 55 -24.59 -1.14 4.15
CA ALA A 55 -24.61 -0.90 5.59
C ALA A 55 -25.96 -1.30 6.22
N PRO A 56 -27.14 -0.99 5.63
CA PRO A 56 -28.43 -1.44 6.18
C PRO A 56 -28.61 -2.97 6.19
N LEU A 57 -27.80 -3.70 5.42
CA LEU A 57 -27.81 -5.16 5.32
C LEU A 57 -26.79 -5.81 6.26
N ASN A 58 -26.12 -5.03 7.12
CA ASN A 58 -25.05 -5.53 7.96
C ASN A 58 -25.55 -6.60 8.94
N ARG A 59 -24.89 -7.77 8.96
CA ARG A 59 -25.31 -8.92 9.78
C ARG A 59 -24.83 -8.89 11.24
N PHE A 60 -24.14 -7.82 11.65
CA PHE A 60 -23.53 -7.66 12.97
C PHE A 60 -24.11 -6.48 13.78
N GLU A 61 -25.38 -6.14 13.55
CA GLU A 61 -26.13 -5.08 14.26
C GLU A 61 -25.50 -3.67 14.10
N ARG A 62 -25.05 -3.38 12.88
CA ARG A 62 -24.43 -2.09 12.50
C ARG A 62 -25.15 -1.41 11.34
N GLU A 63 -26.43 -1.66 11.20
CA GLU A 63 -27.28 -1.12 10.12
C GLU A 63 -27.36 0.40 10.17
N ASN A 64 -27.23 0.97 11.37
CA ASN A 64 -27.20 2.41 11.64
C ASN A 64 -25.96 3.13 11.09
N PHE A 65 -24.96 2.41 10.56
CA PHE A 65 -23.78 3.04 9.96
C PHE A 65 -24.14 3.97 8.78
N VAL A 66 -25.24 3.64 8.07
CA VAL A 66 -25.80 4.46 6.98
C VAL A 66 -26.23 5.87 7.42
N GLU A 67 -26.46 6.07 8.72
CA GLU A 67 -26.87 7.35 9.28
C GLU A 67 -25.69 8.32 9.50
N THR A 68 -24.46 7.82 9.37
CA THR A 68 -23.26 8.63 9.48
C THR A 68 -22.97 9.37 8.16
N ASN A 69 -22.00 10.28 8.17
CA ASN A 69 -21.71 11.16 7.05
C ASN A 69 -20.30 10.90 6.48
N SER A 70 -20.01 11.50 5.33
CA SER A 70 -18.72 11.32 4.65
C SER A 70 -17.51 11.78 5.48
N GLU A 71 -17.67 12.77 6.36
CA GLU A 71 -16.60 13.22 7.26
C GLU A 71 -16.30 12.13 8.30
N GLU A 72 -17.34 11.51 8.86
CA GLU A 72 -17.19 10.38 9.77
C GLU A 72 -16.55 9.17 9.07
N HIS A 73 -16.97 8.86 7.85
CA HIS A 73 -16.34 7.81 7.03
C HIS A 73 -14.83 8.08 6.80
N ALA A 74 -14.46 9.31 6.45
CA ALA A 74 -13.07 9.70 6.27
C ALA A 74 -12.26 9.64 7.58
N ARG A 75 -12.86 10.04 8.70
CA ARG A 75 -12.27 9.91 10.03
C ARG A 75 -12.00 8.44 10.38
N LEU A 76 -12.96 7.55 10.14
CA LEU A 76 -12.85 6.11 10.42
C LEU A 76 -11.78 5.46 9.54
N PHE A 77 -11.75 5.75 8.24
CA PHE A 77 -10.70 5.25 7.35
C PHE A 77 -9.32 5.75 7.77
N THR A 78 -9.21 7.02 8.19
CA THR A 78 -7.99 7.60 8.75
C THR A 78 -7.56 6.88 10.03
N ALA A 79 -8.50 6.58 10.94
CA ALA A 79 -8.21 5.84 12.16
C ALA A 79 -7.68 4.43 11.87
N ILE A 80 -8.28 3.71 10.91
CA ILE A 80 -7.76 2.41 10.46
C ILE A 80 -6.35 2.55 9.90
N THR A 81 -6.14 3.52 8.99
CA THR A 81 -4.84 3.76 8.36
C THR A 81 -3.76 4.08 9.39
N GLN A 82 -4.07 4.90 10.39
CA GLN A 82 -3.15 5.21 11.48
C GLN A 82 -2.85 3.98 12.35
N ALA A 83 -3.88 3.24 12.73
CA ALA A 83 -3.73 2.06 13.59
C ALA A 83 -2.85 0.98 12.94
N VAL A 84 -3.04 0.67 11.65
CA VAL A 84 -2.18 -0.33 10.96
C VAL A 84 -0.72 0.12 10.84
N HIS A 85 -0.46 1.42 10.75
CA HIS A 85 0.91 1.98 10.79
C HIS A 85 1.48 2.11 12.22
N GLN A 86 0.65 1.93 13.24
CA GLN A 86 1.02 1.93 14.66
C GLN A 86 0.96 0.51 15.25
N GLN A 87 1.34 -0.50 14.47
CA GLN A 87 1.38 -1.92 14.89
C GLN A 87 0.01 -2.49 15.30
N GLY A 88 -1.09 -1.94 14.77
CA GLY A 88 -2.45 -2.35 15.07
C GLY A 88 -3.03 -1.74 16.35
N ASN A 89 -2.27 -0.90 17.04
CA ASN A 89 -2.74 -0.24 18.26
C ASN A 89 -3.95 0.66 17.96
N GLY A 90 -5.03 0.43 18.69
CA GLY A 90 -6.28 1.20 18.58
C GLY A 90 -7.33 0.58 17.65
N LEU A 91 -7.02 -0.47 16.88
CA LEU A 91 -7.98 -1.08 15.93
C LEU A 91 -9.31 -1.46 16.60
N SER A 92 -9.25 -2.18 17.74
CA SER A 92 -10.46 -2.63 18.45
C SER A 92 -11.26 -1.52 19.14
N ALA A 93 -10.71 -0.31 19.20
CA ALA A 93 -11.33 0.85 19.85
C ALA A 93 -11.84 1.89 18.84
N ILE A 94 -11.80 1.58 17.54
CA ILE A 94 -12.38 2.45 16.51
C ILE A 94 -13.89 2.34 16.61
N GLU A 95 -14.52 3.45 16.98
CA GLU A 95 -15.97 3.56 17.19
C GLU A 95 -16.55 4.69 16.36
N TYR A 96 -17.84 4.60 16.06
CA TYR A 96 -18.65 5.68 15.51
C TYR A 96 -19.91 5.87 16.36
N SER A 97 -20.49 7.06 16.30
CA SER A 97 -21.75 7.37 16.97
C SER A 97 -22.86 7.43 15.93
N ALA A 98 -23.91 6.63 16.12
CA ALA A 98 -25.10 6.72 15.30
C ALA A 98 -25.98 7.92 15.70
N SER A 99 -27.01 8.20 14.90
CA SER A 99 -27.87 9.38 15.10
C SER A 99 -28.66 9.35 16.42
N ASP A 100 -28.84 8.16 16.99
CA ASP A 100 -29.44 7.92 18.31
C ASP A 100 -28.47 8.13 19.49
N GLY A 101 -27.20 8.47 19.21
CA GLY A 101 -26.13 8.66 20.19
C GLY A 101 -25.50 7.36 20.70
N LYS A 102 -25.89 6.20 20.16
CA LYS A 102 -25.29 4.90 20.49
C LYS A 102 -23.88 4.84 19.90
N VAL A 103 -22.92 4.50 20.75
CA VAL A 103 -21.53 4.26 20.34
C VAL A 103 -21.39 2.80 19.92
N VAL A 104 -20.89 2.58 18.71
CA VAL A 104 -20.74 1.25 18.11
C VAL A 104 -19.30 1.07 17.63
N THR A 105 -18.68 -0.05 17.97
CA THR A 105 -17.36 -0.44 17.44
C THR A 105 -17.47 -0.72 15.94
N LEU A 106 -16.61 -0.09 15.15
CA LEU A 106 -16.61 -0.21 13.69
C LEU A 106 -16.26 -1.63 13.23
N LEU A 107 -15.21 -2.21 13.82
CA LEU A 107 -14.60 -3.46 13.37
C LEU A 107 -15.11 -4.64 14.20
N THR A 108 -15.42 -5.75 13.54
CA THR A 108 -15.57 -7.07 14.16
C THR A 108 -14.22 -7.58 14.65
N LYS A 109 -14.25 -8.63 15.47
CA LYS A 109 -13.03 -9.30 15.93
C LYS A 109 -12.18 -9.81 14.76
N ASP A 110 -12.80 -10.37 13.73
CA ASP A 110 -12.08 -10.94 12.58
C ASP A 110 -11.48 -9.84 11.70
N GLU A 111 -12.19 -8.71 11.52
CA GLU A 111 -11.61 -7.52 10.85
C GLU A 111 -10.41 -6.95 11.63
N VAL A 112 -10.48 -6.93 12.97
CA VAL A 112 -9.33 -6.50 13.81
C VAL A 112 -8.14 -7.46 13.63
N ILE A 113 -8.37 -8.78 13.61
CA ILE A 113 -7.31 -9.76 13.38
C ILE A 113 -6.68 -9.56 12.00
N HIS A 114 -7.49 -9.38 10.96
CA HIS A 114 -7.00 -9.14 9.61
C HIS A 114 -6.16 -7.86 9.52
N LEU A 115 -6.65 -6.74 10.07
CA LEU A 115 -5.93 -5.47 10.06
C LEU A 115 -4.66 -5.53 10.95
N GLN A 116 -4.64 -6.37 11.99
CA GLN A 116 -3.42 -6.66 12.74
C GLN A 116 -2.39 -7.41 11.88
N ASP A 117 -2.81 -8.35 11.04
CA ASP A 117 -1.90 -9.01 10.10
C ASP A 117 -1.33 -8.02 9.07
N VAL A 118 -2.16 -7.09 8.58
CA VAL A 118 -1.70 -5.98 7.73
C VAL A 118 -0.65 -5.13 8.48
N ALA A 119 -0.89 -4.81 9.75
CA ALA A 119 0.07 -4.07 10.57
C ALA A 119 1.40 -4.83 10.75
N ASN A 120 1.34 -6.15 10.96
CA ASN A 120 2.52 -7.01 11.08
C ASN A 120 3.32 -7.08 9.77
N LEU A 121 2.62 -7.11 8.62
CA LEU A 121 3.23 -7.04 7.30
C LEU A 121 3.97 -5.71 7.10
N ILE A 122 3.34 -4.58 7.43
CA ILE A 122 3.95 -3.24 7.36
C ILE A 122 5.18 -3.16 8.27
N ALA A 123 5.11 -3.71 9.49
CA ALA A 123 6.24 -3.74 10.42
C ALA A 123 7.43 -4.55 9.87
N THR A 124 7.15 -5.73 9.31
CA THR A 124 8.15 -6.60 8.69
C THR A 124 8.78 -5.92 7.47
N ALA A 125 7.95 -5.34 6.59
CA ALA A 125 8.42 -4.57 5.44
C ALA A 125 9.32 -3.40 5.88
N THR A 126 8.96 -2.68 6.94
CA THR A 126 9.77 -1.59 7.49
C THR A 126 11.15 -2.07 7.94
N ILE A 127 11.25 -3.25 8.56
CA ILE A 127 12.55 -3.85 8.94
C ILE A 127 13.38 -4.18 7.70
N VAL A 128 12.79 -4.83 6.70
CA VAL A 128 13.45 -5.15 5.43
C VAL A 128 13.96 -3.87 4.75
N MET A 129 13.16 -2.82 4.75
CA MET A 129 13.53 -1.54 4.12
C MET A 129 14.68 -0.82 4.82
N LYS A 130 14.91 -1.04 6.12
CA LYS A 130 16.13 -0.58 6.80
C LYS A 130 17.38 -1.29 6.26
N VAL A 131 17.30 -2.58 5.96
CA VAL A 131 18.41 -3.32 5.32
C VAL A 131 18.64 -2.81 3.91
N VAL A 132 17.57 -2.57 3.14
CA VAL A 132 17.65 -1.97 1.80
C VAL A 132 18.30 -0.58 1.85
N ALA A 133 17.99 0.23 2.86
CA ALA A 133 18.63 1.53 3.09
C ALA A 133 20.15 1.38 3.33
N MET A 134 20.59 0.39 4.11
CA MET A 134 22.02 0.12 4.30
C MET A 134 22.69 -0.31 2.98
N ILE A 135 22.04 -1.15 2.17
CA ILE A 135 22.54 -1.54 0.85
C ILE A 135 22.66 -0.32 -0.08
N PHE A 136 21.67 0.57 -0.07
CA PHE A 136 21.70 1.81 -0.84
C PHE A 136 22.87 2.71 -0.42
N ILE A 137 23.08 2.91 0.88
CA ILE A 137 24.19 3.71 1.40
C ILE A 137 25.53 3.08 1.01
N PHE A 138 25.71 1.78 1.26
CA PHE A 138 26.96 1.09 0.95
C PHE A 138 27.27 1.10 -0.55
N SER A 139 26.28 0.82 -1.40
CA SER A 139 26.45 0.89 -2.86
C SER A 139 26.75 2.31 -3.33
N SER A 140 26.10 3.33 -2.77
CA SER A 140 26.39 4.74 -3.07
C SER A 140 27.83 5.12 -2.70
N LEU A 141 28.29 4.73 -1.51
CA LEU A 141 29.67 4.97 -1.05
C LEU A 141 30.70 4.23 -1.89
N LEU A 142 30.44 2.97 -2.23
CA LEU A 142 31.31 2.18 -3.10
C LEU A 142 31.42 2.80 -4.49
N MET A 143 30.29 3.21 -5.07
CA MET A 143 30.25 3.89 -6.37
C MET A 143 31.02 5.20 -6.33
N ARG A 144 30.88 5.98 -5.26
CA ARG A 144 31.65 7.22 -5.07
C ARG A 144 33.14 6.96 -4.92
N TYR A 145 33.54 5.98 -4.10
CA TYR A 145 34.95 5.65 -3.84
C TYR A 145 35.66 5.05 -5.05
N LYS A 146 34.95 4.26 -5.87
CA LYS A 146 35.47 3.63 -7.09
C LYS A 146 35.17 4.44 -8.36
N GLU A 147 34.64 5.65 -8.22
CA GLU A 147 34.26 6.54 -9.34
C GLU A 147 33.39 5.85 -10.40
N ILE A 148 32.49 4.98 -9.94
CA ILE A 148 31.58 4.22 -10.79
C ILE A 148 30.47 5.15 -11.27
N ALA A 149 30.38 5.35 -12.58
CA ALA A 149 29.30 6.12 -13.17
C ALA A 149 27.93 5.47 -12.88
N ILE A 150 26.98 6.29 -12.44
CA ILE A 150 25.58 5.89 -12.31
C ILE A 150 24.97 5.72 -13.71
N THR A 151 24.26 4.62 -13.89
CA THR A 151 23.56 4.29 -15.13
C THR A 151 22.65 5.45 -15.57
N PRO A 152 22.69 5.89 -16.84
CA PRO A 152 21.88 7.00 -17.31
C PRO A 152 20.38 6.77 -17.08
N LEU A 153 19.66 7.82 -16.69
CA LEU A 153 18.21 7.77 -16.42
C LEU A 153 17.42 7.10 -17.56
N LYS A 154 17.73 7.45 -18.82
CA LYS A 154 17.07 6.87 -20.00
C LYS A 154 17.15 5.33 -20.01
N LEU A 155 18.31 4.77 -19.68
CA LEU A 155 18.49 3.32 -19.68
C LEU A 155 17.78 2.68 -18.49
N GLN A 156 17.80 3.32 -17.32
CA GLN A 156 17.03 2.84 -16.17
C GLN A 156 15.52 2.86 -16.46
N TRP A 157 15.00 3.87 -17.15
CA TRP A 157 13.60 3.92 -17.59
C TRP A 157 13.23 2.80 -18.57
N VAL A 158 14.14 2.44 -19.48
CA VAL A 158 13.92 1.29 -20.38
C VAL A 158 13.76 0.00 -19.58
N TYR A 159 14.62 -0.24 -18.58
CA TYR A 159 14.53 -1.44 -17.76
C TYR A 159 13.32 -1.43 -16.81
N ALA A 160 13.10 -0.33 -16.08
CA ALA A 160 11.99 -0.21 -15.14
C ALA A 160 10.64 -0.20 -15.86
N GLY A 161 10.54 0.56 -16.96
CA GLY A 161 9.34 0.61 -17.80
C GLY A 161 9.07 -0.71 -18.52
N GLY A 162 10.11 -1.39 -19.01
CA GLY A 162 9.99 -2.72 -19.61
C GLY A 162 9.48 -3.76 -18.60
N LEU A 163 10.04 -3.79 -17.39
CA LEU A 163 9.56 -4.66 -16.32
C LEU A 163 8.10 -4.34 -15.93
N MET A 164 7.77 -3.05 -15.77
CA MET A 164 6.42 -2.63 -15.41
C MET A 164 5.40 -2.98 -16.50
N ALA A 165 5.76 -2.85 -17.78
CA ALA A 165 4.91 -3.26 -18.89
C ALA A 165 4.64 -4.77 -18.89
N VAL A 166 5.66 -5.59 -18.61
CA VAL A 166 5.49 -7.05 -18.47
C VAL A 166 4.59 -7.37 -17.29
N LEU A 167 4.83 -6.78 -16.11
CA LEU A 167 4.00 -6.98 -14.94
C LEU A 167 2.55 -6.56 -15.18
N LEU A 168 2.32 -5.42 -15.85
CA LEU A 168 0.99 -4.97 -16.22
C LEU A 168 0.28 -5.97 -17.14
N VAL A 169 0.94 -6.43 -18.21
CA VAL A 169 0.36 -7.42 -19.13
C VAL A 169 0.01 -8.72 -18.40
N LEU A 170 0.87 -9.19 -17.49
CA LEU A 170 0.61 -10.38 -16.68
C LEU A 170 -0.58 -10.17 -15.74
N SER A 171 -0.65 -9.03 -15.05
CA SER A 171 -1.77 -8.69 -14.16
C SER A 171 -3.10 -8.59 -14.92
N LEU A 172 -3.09 -8.04 -16.14
CA LEU A 172 -4.29 -7.98 -16.99
C LEU A 172 -4.69 -9.37 -17.52
N ALA A 173 -3.73 -10.23 -17.83
CA ALA A 173 -4.01 -11.59 -18.31
C ALA A 173 -4.58 -12.50 -17.21
N VAL A 174 -4.11 -12.34 -15.96
CA VAL A 174 -4.59 -13.11 -14.79
C VAL A 174 -5.88 -12.51 -14.19
N GLY A 175 -6.05 -11.20 -14.33
CA GLY A 175 -7.08 -10.43 -13.63
C GLY A 175 -6.52 -9.83 -12.34
N VAL A 176 -6.71 -8.52 -12.15
CA VAL A 176 -6.16 -7.78 -11.00
C VAL A 176 -6.78 -8.26 -9.69
N GLU A 177 -8.09 -8.53 -9.67
CA GLU A 177 -8.79 -9.07 -8.51
C GLU A 177 -8.31 -10.48 -8.15
N SER A 178 -8.16 -11.37 -9.14
CA SER A 178 -7.61 -12.71 -8.95
C SER A 178 -6.20 -12.66 -8.35
N LEU A 179 -5.36 -11.75 -8.85
CA LEU A 179 -4.02 -11.53 -8.31
C LEU A 179 -4.08 -11.01 -6.87
N PHE A 180 -4.99 -10.09 -6.56
CA PHE A 180 -5.21 -9.59 -5.21
C PHE A 180 -5.60 -10.74 -4.26
N TYR A 181 -6.59 -11.56 -4.61
CA TYR A 181 -7.00 -12.71 -3.78
C TYR A 181 -5.89 -13.74 -3.62
N TRP A 182 -5.17 -14.08 -4.70
CA TRP A 182 -4.04 -15.00 -4.62
C TRP A 182 -2.91 -14.47 -3.71
N LEU A 183 -2.62 -13.17 -3.75
CA LEU A 183 -1.64 -12.58 -2.83
C LEU A 183 -2.11 -12.69 -1.38
N HIS A 184 -3.41 -12.52 -1.10
CA HIS A 184 -3.92 -12.62 0.27
C HIS A 184 -3.79 -14.03 0.85
N THR A 185 -3.96 -15.07 0.02
CA THR A 185 -3.82 -16.46 0.50
C THR A 185 -2.38 -16.88 0.79
N ILE A 186 -1.38 -16.20 0.22
CA ILE A 186 0.03 -16.53 0.46
C ILE A 186 0.70 -15.60 1.49
N VAL A 187 0.16 -14.38 1.67
CA VAL A 187 0.71 -13.38 2.58
C VAL A 187 0.12 -13.51 3.98
N PHE A 188 -1.16 -13.85 4.10
CA PHE A 188 -1.85 -13.93 5.39
C PHE A 188 -2.05 -15.38 5.86
N PRO A 189 -2.12 -15.64 7.17
CA PRO A 189 -2.31 -16.99 7.72
C PRO A 189 -3.64 -17.63 7.27
N ASP A 190 -3.61 -18.93 6.94
CA ASP A 190 -4.80 -19.68 6.47
C ASP A 190 -5.96 -19.68 7.47
N ASN A 191 -5.67 -19.51 8.77
CA ASN A 191 -6.64 -19.52 9.85
C ASN A 191 -7.22 -18.13 10.17
N HIS A 192 -6.81 -17.09 9.46
CA HIS A 192 -7.31 -15.73 9.64
C HIS A 192 -8.18 -15.32 8.43
N GLN A 193 -9.40 -14.87 8.69
CA GLN A 193 -10.27 -14.37 7.64
C GLN A 193 -9.71 -13.06 7.08
N TRP A 194 -9.50 -13.02 5.77
CA TRP A 194 -9.05 -11.81 5.06
C TRP A 194 -10.09 -11.28 4.07
N PHE A 195 -10.99 -12.16 3.58
CA PHE A 195 -12.09 -11.78 2.70
C PHE A 195 -13.36 -11.57 3.52
N PHE A 196 -14.04 -10.45 3.27
CA PHE A 196 -15.30 -10.15 3.92
C PHE A 196 -16.29 -9.59 2.90
N TYR A 197 -17.50 -10.15 2.87
CA TYR A 197 -18.61 -9.58 2.11
C TYR A 197 -19.03 -8.23 2.69
N TYR A 198 -19.62 -7.36 1.87
CA TYR A 198 -20.03 -6.03 2.31
C TYR A 198 -21.09 -6.08 3.42
N GLU A 199 -22.02 -7.03 3.34
CA GLU A 199 -23.03 -7.27 4.39
C GLU A 199 -22.42 -7.79 5.71
N ASP A 200 -21.17 -8.27 5.69
CA ASP A 200 -20.49 -8.83 6.84
C ASP A 200 -19.43 -7.87 7.43
N SER A 201 -19.05 -6.82 6.71
CA SER A 201 -17.88 -6.00 7.05
C SER A 201 -18.05 -4.53 6.69
N LEU A 202 -18.09 -3.70 7.73
CA LEU A 202 -18.06 -2.25 7.54
C LEU A 202 -16.68 -1.80 7.06
N MET A 203 -15.59 -2.53 7.35
CA MET A 203 -14.28 -2.26 6.76
C MET A 203 -14.34 -2.39 5.23
N SER A 204 -14.81 -3.53 4.70
CA SER A 204 -14.93 -3.75 3.25
C SER A 204 -15.90 -2.76 2.61
N THR A 205 -17.03 -2.47 3.27
CA THR A 205 -18.04 -1.52 2.77
C THR A 205 -17.47 -0.09 2.72
N LEU A 206 -16.84 0.37 3.80
CA LEU A 206 -16.19 1.69 3.89
C LEU A 206 -15.08 1.85 2.86
N MET A 207 -14.34 0.80 2.58
CA MET A 207 -13.25 0.83 1.60
C MET A 207 -13.72 0.52 0.18
N GLN A 208 -14.98 0.11 -0.04
CA GLN A 208 -15.42 -0.52 -1.29
C GLN A 208 -14.39 -1.58 -1.77
N ALA A 209 -13.93 -2.42 -0.84
CA ALA A 209 -12.83 -3.34 -1.09
C ALA A 209 -13.24 -4.44 -2.09
N PRO A 210 -12.42 -4.76 -3.10
CA PRO A 210 -11.03 -4.32 -3.29
C PRO A 210 -10.86 -3.10 -4.22
N ASN A 211 -11.93 -2.46 -4.67
CA ASN A 211 -11.91 -1.47 -5.76
C ASN A 211 -11.04 -0.25 -5.46
N ILE A 212 -11.08 0.30 -4.24
CA ILE A 212 -10.28 1.49 -3.87
C ILE A 212 -8.78 1.26 -3.97
N PHE A 213 -8.31 0.01 -3.85
CA PHE A 213 -6.88 -0.31 -3.86
C PHE A 213 -6.25 -0.12 -5.24
N LEU A 214 -7.02 -0.28 -6.32
CA LEU A 214 -6.52 -0.08 -7.69
C LEU A 214 -6.08 1.37 -7.94
N PRO A 215 -6.93 2.40 -7.78
CA PRO A 215 -6.52 3.79 -8.00
C PRO A 215 -5.43 4.23 -7.01
N ILE A 216 -5.46 3.78 -5.75
CA ILE A 216 -4.37 4.01 -4.79
C ILE A 216 -3.05 3.46 -5.33
N GLY A 217 -3.06 2.22 -5.82
CA GLY A 217 -1.89 1.58 -6.43
C GLY A 217 -1.35 2.35 -7.64
N VAL A 218 -2.23 2.87 -8.50
CA VAL A 218 -1.83 3.70 -9.65
C VAL A 218 -1.14 4.98 -9.20
N VAL A 219 -1.73 5.74 -8.26
CA VAL A 219 -1.12 6.97 -7.74
C VAL A 219 0.22 6.67 -7.06
N TRP A 220 0.29 5.56 -6.32
CA TRP A 220 1.54 5.11 -5.71
C TRP A 220 2.64 4.89 -6.74
N ILE A 221 2.39 4.09 -7.78
CA ILE A 221 3.39 3.79 -8.82
C ILE A 221 3.80 5.06 -9.57
N ILE A 222 2.87 5.95 -9.92
CA ILE A 222 3.19 7.24 -10.55
C ILE A 222 4.12 8.06 -9.64
N GLY A 223 3.77 8.18 -8.37
CA GLY A 223 4.58 8.87 -7.37
C GLY A 223 6.00 8.30 -7.27
N VAL A 224 6.13 6.96 -7.30
CA VAL A 224 7.43 6.28 -7.27
C VAL A 224 8.27 6.66 -8.49
N PHE A 225 7.73 6.58 -9.70
CA PHE A 225 8.46 6.94 -10.92
C PHE A 225 8.91 8.41 -10.92
N CYS A 226 8.07 9.32 -10.43
CA CYS A 226 8.39 10.73 -10.29
C CYS A 226 9.55 10.94 -9.30
N LEU A 227 9.42 10.45 -8.06
CA LEU A 227 10.42 10.62 -7.01
C LEU A 227 11.75 9.96 -7.39
N TRP A 228 11.70 8.74 -7.91
CA TRP A 228 12.86 7.99 -8.34
C TRP A 228 13.61 8.71 -9.48
N SER A 229 12.89 9.25 -10.47
CA SER A 229 13.52 10.00 -11.57
C SER A 229 14.27 11.22 -11.06
N ILE A 230 13.68 11.97 -10.14
CA ILE A 230 14.32 13.12 -9.50
C ILE A 230 15.58 12.66 -8.76
N ALA A 231 15.49 11.61 -7.95
CA ALA A 231 16.60 11.09 -7.16
C ALA A 231 17.79 10.63 -8.04
N VAL A 232 17.51 9.95 -9.17
CA VAL A 232 18.54 9.55 -10.14
C VAL A 232 19.23 10.76 -10.77
N VAL A 233 18.47 11.80 -11.15
CA VAL A 233 19.04 13.04 -11.71
C VAL A 233 19.93 13.75 -10.70
N MET A 234 19.48 13.86 -9.44
CA MET A 234 20.24 14.49 -8.37
C MET A 234 21.53 13.74 -8.05
N SER A 235 21.47 12.41 -7.99
CA SER A 235 22.62 11.57 -7.65
C SER A 235 23.75 11.62 -8.69
N ARG A 236 23.42 11.99 -9.95
CA ARG A 236 24.41 12.17 -11.02
C ARG A 236 25.13 13.54 -10.99
N ARG A 237 24.70 14.46 -10.13
CA ARG A 237 25.30 15.80 -10.01
C ARG A 237 26.37 15.90 -8.91
N ILE A 238 26.63 14.81 -8.18
CA ILE A 238 27.55 14.70 -7.02
C ILE A 238 28.73 13.80 -7.41
#